data_AF-A0A1F3DAN2-F1
#
_entry.id   AF-A0A1F3DAN2-F1
#
_cell.length_a   1.000
_cell.length_b   1.000
_cell.length_c   1.000
_cell.angle_alpha   90.00
_cell.angle_beta   90.00
_cell.angle_gamma   90.00
#
_symmetry.space_group_name_H-M   'P 1'
#
loop_
_entity.id
_entity.type
_entity.pdbx_description
1 polymer ?
#
loop_
_entity_poly.entity_id
_entity_poly.type
_entity_poly.pdbx_seq_one_letter_code
_entity_poly.pdbx_strand_id
1 'polypeptide(L)'
;MNSININMNNQEIRRLITSFFEGETTEEEEKLLRALFSGDQVPGGFEAEKEYILFCLANGNIKDASNNLEGKIIRAIDKQGIKAESKHSRRYYLMLLSGAAAIMLIVFGTYFFINSRKGFRDTYSDPAIAYAETMKLLMDVSSRLNKGTSALRPVSKLSEMTDMSREKLNETSSTINKSLLKLNVLKEVNSDKNINDTIDINN
;
A
#
# COMPACT_ATOMS: atom_id res chain seq x y z
N MET A 1 -43.69 -7.94 53.45
CA MET A 1 -42.54 -8.44 52.67
C MET A 1 -42.77 -9.91 52.44
N ASN A 2 -43.13 -10.30 51.22
CA ASN A 2 -43.45 -11.69 50.89
C ASN A 2 -42.15 -12.40 50.53
N SER A 3 -41.57 -13.10 51.52
CA SER A 3 -40.46 -14.02 51.31
C SER A 3 -40.99 -15.23 50.55
N ILE A 4 -40.88 -15.21 49.22
CA ILE A 4 -41.04 -16.40 48.39
C ILE A 4 -39.94 -17.37 48.85
N ASN A 5 -40.34 -18.46 49.49
CA ASN A 5 -39.42 -19.47 50.00
C ASN A 5 -38.97 -20.33 48.81
N ILE A 6 -37.96 -19.85 48.07
CA ILE A 6 -37.39 -20.56 46.92
C ILE A 6 -36.39 -21.58 47.47
N ASN A 7 -36.88 -22.79 47.77
CA ASN A 7 -36.04 -23.92 48.13
C ASN A 7 -35.44 -24.55 46.86
N MET A 8 -34.50 -23.84 46.22
CA MET A 8 -33.70 -24.34 45.08
C MET A 8 -32.34 -24.80 45.57
N ASN A 9 -31.83 -25.89 45.01
CA ASN A 9 -30.49 -26.36 45.34
C ASN A 9 -29.40 -25.54 44.60
N ASN A 10 -28.16 -25.56 45.11
CA ASN A 10 -27.05 -24.80 44.50
C ASN A 10 -26.69 -25.26 43.07
N GLN A 11 -27.01 -26.49 42.68
CA GLN A 11 -26.74 -27.00 41.33
C GLN A 11 -27.75 -26.46 40.31
N GLU A 12 -29.02 -26.35 40.70
CA GLU A 12 -30.09 -25.74 39.92
C GLU A 12 -29.82 -24.25 39.70
N ILE A 13 -29.35 -23.55 40.73
CA ILE A 13 -28.95 -22.15 40.63
C ILE A 13 -27.79 -22.00 39.62
N ARG A 14 -26.76 -22.85 39.69
CA ARG A 14 -25.67 -22.85 38.69
C ARG A 14 -26.18 -23.07 37.28
N ARG A 15 -27.04 -24.08 37.10
CA ARG A 15 -27.61 -24.37 35.78
C ARG A 15 -28.37 -23.18 35.23
N LEU A 16 -29.22 -22.56 36.06
CA LEU A 16 -30.04 -21.41 35.66
C LEU A 16 -29.19 -20.21 35.27
N ILE A 17 -28.12 -19.93 36.04
CA ILE A 17 -27.15 -18.89 35.73
C ILE A 17 -26.44 -19.19 34.40
N THR A 18 -25.98 -20.42 34.18
CA THR A 18 -25.33 -20.83 32.93
C THR A 18 -26.26 -20.62 31.73
N SER A 19 -27.51 -21.10 31.80
CA SER A 19 -28.49 -20.92 30.73
C SER A 19 -28.83 -19.46 30.48
N PHE A 20 -28.81 -18.60 31.52
CA PHE A 20 -28.98 -17.16 31.37
C PHE A 20 -27.84 -16.52 30.55
N PHE A 21 -26.59 -16.91 30.85
CA PHE A 21 -25.43 -16.44 30.07
C PHE A 21 -25.42 -16.98 28.64
N GLU A 22 -25.98 -18.17 28.41
CA GLU A 22 -26.15 -18.76 27.07
C GLU A 22 -27.35 -18.17 26.31
N GLY A 23 -28.23 -17.42 26.98
CA GLY A 23 -29.44 -16.83 26.39
C GLY A 23 -30.56 -17.84 26.13
N GLU A 24 -30.56 -18.96 26.85
CA GLU A 24 -31.54 -20.04 26.71
C GLU A 24 -32.65 -19.99 27.78
N THR A 25 -32.65 -18.97 28.65
CA THR A 25 -33.66 -18.81 29.70
C THR A 25 -35.01 -18.40 29.16
N THR A 26 -36.07 -18.94 29.78
CA THR A 26 -37.45 -18.52 29.55
C THR A 26 -37.82 -17.31 30.43
N GLU A 27 -38.90 -16.60 30.08
CA GLU A 27 -39.37 -15.44 30.84
C GLU A 27 -39.74 -15.79 32.30
N GLU A 28 -40.22 -17.00 32.55
CA GLU A 28 -40.53 -17.47 33.90
C GLU A 28 -39.27 -17.73 34.73
N GLU A 29 -38.24 -18.33 34.11
CA GLU A 29 -36.93 -18.56 34.72
C GLU A 29 -36.21 -17.24 35.05
N GLU A 30 -36.30 -16.23 34.18
CA GLU A 30 -35.75 -14.90 34.44
C GLU A 30 -36.46 -14.18 35.58
N LYS A 31 -37.79 -14.36 35.74
CA LYS A 31 -38.54 -13.86 36.90
C LYS A 31 -38.08 -14.53 38.20
N LEU A 32 -37.80 -15.84 38.16
CA LEU A 32 -37.22 -16.57 39.30
C LEU A 32 -35.81 -16.09 39.62
N LEU A 33 -34.96 -15.92 38.60
CA LEU A 33 -33.59 -15.38 38.74
C LEU A 33 -33.63 -13.98 39.36
N ARG A 34 -34.58 -13.13 38.93
CA ARG A 34 -34.82 -11.81 39.50
C ARG A 34 -35.24 -11.88 40.97
N ALA A 35 -36.17 -12.76 41.32
CA ALA A 35 -36.62 -12.93 42.70
C ALA A 35 -35.50 -13.46 43.62
N LEU A 36 -34.68 -14.39 43.11
CA LEU A 36 -33.54 -14.99 43.81
C LEU A 36 -32.46 -13.95 44.14
N PHE A 37 -32.07 -13.13 43.16
CA PHE A 37 -31.01 -12.14 43.34
C PHE A 37 -31.48 -10.79 43.91
N SER A 38 -32.80 -10.53 43.97
CA SER A 38 -33.36 -9.34 44.63
C SER A 38 -33.38 -9.45 46.17
N GLY A 39 -33.21 -10.66 46.72
CA GLY A 39 -33.13 -10.89 48.16
C GLY A 39 -31.78 -10.47 48.78
N ASP A 40 -31.79 -10.28 50.10
CA ASP A 40 -30.62 -9.89 50.91
C ASP A 40 -29.67 -11.07 51.19
N GLN A 41 -30.15 -12.30 50.97
CA GLN A 41 -29.40 -13.55 51.13
C GLN A 41 -29.12 -14.15 49.74
N VAL A 42 -27.95 -13.85 49.18
CA VAL A 42 -27.47 -14.49 47.95
C VAL A 42 -27.02 -15.90 48.32
N PRO A 43 -27.44 -16.95 47.59
CA PRO A 43 -26.89 -18.30 47.79
C PRO A 43 -25.37 -18.25 47.65
N GLY A 44 -24.65 -18.71 48.68
CA GLY A 44 -23.21 -18.48 48.82
C GLY A 44 -22.41 -18.92 47.59
N GLY A 45 -21.65 -17.98 47.01
CA GLY A 45 -20.77 -18.21 45.85
C GLY A 45 -21.23 -17.61 44.52
N PHE A 46 -22.34 -16.88 44.48
CA PHE A 46 -22.85 -16.20 43.26
C PHE A 46 -22.91 -14.66 43.36
N GLU A 47 -22.13 -14.07 44.27
CA GLU A 47 -22.10 -12.62 44.47
C GLU A 47 -21.48 -11.88 43.27
N ALA A 48 -20.53 -12.51 42.58
CA ALA A 48 -19.87 -11.91 41.42
C ALA A 48 -20.81 -11.79 40.21
N GLU A 49 -21.71 -12.76 40.04
CA GLU A 49 -22.65 -12.82 38.93
C GLU A 49 -23.91 -11.98 39.18
N LYS A 50 -24.23 -11.72 40.46
CA LYS A 50 -25.42 -10.98 40.91
C LYS A 50 -25.58 -9.63 40.20
N GLU A 51 -24.54 -8.79 40.22
CA GLU A 51 -24.60 -7.41 39.72
C GLU A 51 -24.89 -7.37 38.21
N TYR A 52 -24.19 -8.21 37.44
CA TYR A 52 -24.36 -8.31 36.01
C TYR A 52 -25.76 -8.82 35.63
N ILE A 53 -26.21 -9.90 36.26
CA ILE A 53 -27.52 -10.50 35.99
C ILE A 53 -28.64 -9.49 36.31
N LEU A 54 -28.57 -8.81 37.45
CA LEU A 54 -29.56 -7.77 37.81
C LEU A 54 -29.57 -6.60 36.82
N PHE A 55 -28.41 -6.15 36.35
CA PHE A 55 -28.31 -5.11 35.34
C PHE A 55 -28.98 -5.53 34.02
N CYS A 56 -28.69 -6.75 33.55
CA CYS A 56 -29.29 -7.30 32.35
C CYS A 56 -30.81 -7.47 32.49
N LEU A 57 -31.29 -8.01 33.61
CA LEU A 57 -32.73 -8.17 33.89
C LEU A 57 -33.46 -6.84 34.11
N ALA A 58 -32.76 -5.79 34.57
CA ALA A 58 -33.34 -4.46 34.72
C ALA A 58 -33.53 -3.76 33.37
N ASN A 59 -32.57 -3.94 32.47
CA ASN A 59 -32.52 -3.23 31.18
C ASN A 59 -33.01 -4.07 29.99
N GLY A 60 -33.16 -5.38 30.17
CA GLY A 60 -33.60 -6.36 29.16
C GLY A 60 -35.09 -6.34 28.88
N ASN A 61 -35.75 -5.20 29.02
CA ASN A 61 -37.17 -5.09 28.72
C ASN A 61 -37.35 -5.07 27.19
N ILE A 62 -37.33 -6.25 26.58
CA ILE A 62 -37.57 -6.45 25.16
C ILE A 62 -39.06 -6.23 24.94
N LYS A 63 -39.41 -5.05 24.42
CA LYS A 63 -40.77 -4.80 23.95
C LYS A 63 -41.07 -5.77 22.82
N ASP A 64 -42.26 -6.35 22.84
CA ASP A 64 -42.74 -7.19 21.75
C ASP A 64 -42.46 -6.54 20.40
N ALA A 65 -41.93 -7.34 19.49
CA ALA A 65 -41.65 -6.90 18.14
C ALA A 65 -42.95 -6.34 17.54
N SER A 66 -42.94 -5.05 17.19
CA SER A 66 -44.05 -4.41 16.48
C SER A 66 -44.47 -5.27 15.28
N ASN A 67 -45.76 -5.47 15.07
CA ASN A 67 -46.35 -6.26 13.96
C ASN A 67 -45.80 -5.92 12.55
N ASN A 68 -45.06 -4.82 12.39
CA ASN A 68 -44.43 -4.38 11.14
C ASN A 68 -42.93 -4.05 11.34
N LEU A 69 -42.23 -4.81 12.17
CA LEU A 69 -40.78 -4.64 12.37
C LEU A 69 -40.01 -4.95 11.09
N GLU A 70 -40.35 -6.06 10.43
CA GLU A 70 -39.71 -6.49 9.18
C GLU A 70 -39.83 -5.43 8.09
N GLY A 71 -41.03 -4.88 7.86
CA GLY A 71 -41.22 -3.81 6.89
C GLY A 71 -40.50 -2.51 7.24
N LYS A 72 -40.29 -2.22 8.54
CA LYS A 72 -39.46 -1.08 8.96
C LYS A 72 -37.97 -1.32 8.67
N ILE A 73 -37.48 -2.54 8.87
CA ILE A 73 -36.09 -2.91 8.60
C ILE A 73 -35.80 -2.82 7.10
N ILE A 74 -36.66 -3.40 6.25
CA ILE A 74 -36.52 -3.36 4.79
C ILE A 74 -36.46 -1.90 4.30
N ARG A 75 -37.40 -1.05 4.76
CA ARG A 75 -37.41 0.38 4.42
C ARG A 75 -36.15 1.12 4.89
N ALA A 76 -35.58 0.73 6.03
CA ALA A 76 -34.36 1.34 6.54
C ALA A 76 -33.12 0.93 5.73
N ILE A 77 -33.09 -0.29 5.20
CA ILE A 77 -32.04 -0.77 4.30
C ILE A 77 -32.13 -0.04 2.96
N ASP A 78 -33.32 0.00 2.34
CA ASP A 78 -33.53 0.66 1.05
C ASP A 78 -33.19 2.16 1.10
N LYS A 79 -33.59 2.83 2.18
CA LYS A 79 -33.32 4.27 2.38
C LYS A 79 -31.82 4.58 2.50
N GLN A 80 -31.00 3.61 2.93
CA GLN A 80 -29.54 3.77 2.99
C GLN A 80 -28.90 3.58 1.61
N GLY A 81 -29.38 2.62 0.81
CA GLY A 81 -28.93 2.43 -0.57
C GLY A 81 -29.23 3.64 -1.47
N ILE A 82 -30.44 4.19 -1.40
CA ILE A 82 -30.89 5.27 -2.29
C ILE A 82 -30.17 6.61 -2.00
N LYS A 83 -29.76 6.87 -0.76
CA LYS A 83 -29.06 8.12 -0.39
C LYS A 83 -27.59 8.13 -0.81
N ALA A 84 -26.96 6.96 -0.95
CA ALA A 84 -25.57 6.86 -1.39
C ALA A 84 -25.42 7.21 -2.88
N GLU A 85 -26.37 6.79 -3.72
CA GLU A 85 -26.27 6.99 -5.17
C GLU A 85 -26.57 8.43 -5.63
N SER A 86 -27.50 9.13 -4.97
CA SER A 86 -27.94 10.45 -5.46
C SER A 86 -26.96 11.60 -5.21
N LYS A 87 -26.11 11.50 -4.17
CA LYS A 87 -25.09 12.53 -3.90
C LYS A 87 -23.92 12.47 -4.88
N HIS A 88 -23.58 11.27 -5.36
CA HIS A 88 -22.42 11.09 -6.22
C HIS A 88 -22.67 11.60 -7.65
N SER A 89 -23.89 11.42 -8.16
CA SER A 89 -24.27 11.88 -9.50
C SER A 89 -24.30 13.41 -9.59
N ARG A 90 -24.88 14.10 -8.60
CA ARG A 90 -24.97 15.58 -8.62
C ARG A 90 -23.60 16.25 -8.61
N ARG A 91 -22.64 15.74 -7.83
CA ARG A 91 -21.27 16.27 -7.80
C ARG A 91 -20.54 16.02 -9.11
N TYR A 92 -20.76 14.85 -9.74
CA TYR A 92 -20.21 14.51 -11.05
C TYR A 92 -20.74 15.43 -12.16
N TYR A 93 -22.05 15.70 -12.21
CA TYR A 93 -22.64 16.63 -13.18
C TYR A 93 -22.14 18.07 -12.99
N LEU A 94 -21.99 18.54 -11.75
CA LEU A 94 -21.42 19.87 -11.49
C LEU A 94 -19.93 19.95 -11.88
N MET A 95 -19.18 18.87 -11.69
CA MET A 95 -17.77 18.79 -12.07
C MET A 95 -17.59 18.73 -13.61
N LEU A 96 -18.48 18.02 -14.32
CA LEU A 96 -18.55 18.02 -15.78
C LEU A 96 -18.88 19.41 -16.35
N LEU A 97 -19.81 20.13 -15.73
CA LEU A 97 -20.17 21.48 -16.15
C LEU A 97 -19.02 22.48 -15.97
N SER A 98 -18.21 22.32 -14.92
CA SER A 98 -16.98 23.10 -14.71
C SER A 98 -15.90 22.78 -15.74
N GLY A 99 -15.78 21.52 -16.18
CA GLY A 99 -14.79 21.11 -17.18
C GLY A 99 -15.07 21.72 -18.56
N ALA A 100 -16.33 21.76 -18.98
CA ALA A 100 -16.74 22.35 -20.25
C ALA A 100 -16.41 23.86 -20.33
N ALA A 101 -16.59 24.60 -19.24
CA ALA A 101 -16.29 26.03 -19.19
C ALA A 101 -14.78 26.33 -19.36
N ALA A 102 -13.89 25.50 -18.79
CA ALA A 102 -12.44 25.68 -18.92
C ALA A 102 -11.97 25.50 -20.38
N ILE A 103 -12.50 24.49 -21.08
CA ILE A 103 -12.19 24.28 -22.50
C ILE A 103 -12.68 25.46 -23.34
N MET A 104 -13.89 25.95 -23.06
CA MET A 104 -14.46 27.10 -23.76
C MET A 104 -13.64 28.38 -23.54
N LEU A 105 -13.15 28.62 -22.31
CA LEU A 105 -12.24 29.73 -22.01
C LEU A 105 -10.89 29.62 -22.71
N ILE A 106 -10.32 28.42 -22.83
CA ILE A 106 -9.05 28.22 -23.55
C ILE A 106 -9.25 28.50 -25.04
N VAL A 107 -10.31 27.98 -25.65
CA VAL A 107 -10.61 28.20 -27.08
C VAL A 107 -10.90 29.67 -27.37
N PHE A 108 -11.77 30.31 -26.59
CA PHE A 108 -12.05 31.74 -26.76
C PHE A 108 -10.84 32.62 -26.45
N GLY A 109 -10.10 32.30 -25.38
CA GLY A 109 -8.91 33.03 -24.96
C GLY A 109 -7.81 32.98 -26.01
N THR A 110 -7.54 31.80 -26.56
CA THR A 110 -6.53 31.63 -27.63
C THR A 110 -6.96 32.29 -28.94
N TYR A 111 -8.23 32.13 -29.35
CA TYR A 111 -8.77 32.80 -30.53
C TYR A 111 -8.66 34.33 -30.42
N PHE A 112 -9.09 34.89 -29.29
CA PHE A 112 -9.00 36.33 -29.04
C PHE A 112 -7.55 36.82 -28.95
N PHE A 113 -6.68 36.04 -28.31
CA PHE A 113 -5.25 36.37 -28.18
C PHE A 113 -4.53 36.40 -29.53
N ILE A 114 -4.80 35.43 -30.41
CA ILE A 114 -4.24 35.39 -31.76
C ILE A 114 -4.78 36.58 -32.58
N ASN A 115 -6.10 36.82 -32.53
CA ASN A 115 -6.73 37.91 -33.27
C ASN A 115 -6.30 39.30 -32.76
N SER A 116 -5.92 39.41 -31.48
CA SER A 116 -5.44 40.65 -30.86
C SER A 116 -3.93 40.89 -31.03
N ARG A 117 -3.17 39.94 -31.60
CA ARG A 117 -1.77 40.19 -31.93
C ARG A 117 -1.69 41.14 -33.12
N LYS A 118 -1.47 42.42 -32.83
CA LYS A 118 -0.78 43.30 -33.77
C LYS A 118 0.56 42.62 -34.10
N GLY A 119 0.84 42.42 -35.39
CA GLY A 119 1.96 41.61 -35.89
C GLY A 119 3.25 41.82 -35.10
N PHE A 120 4.00 40.74 -34.87
CA PHE A 120 5.29 40.81 -34.19
C PHE A 120 6.14 41.92 -34.82
N ARG A 121 6.48 42.95 -34.04
CA ARG A 121 7.45 43.95 -34.46
C ARG A 121 8.82 43.27 -34.45
N ASP A 122 9.45 43.22 -35.61
CA ASP A 122 10.82 42.72 -35.72
C ASP A 122 11.74 43.47 -34.76
N THR A 123 12.60 42.73 -34.05
CA THR A 123 13.54 43.27 -33.05
C THR A 123 14.55 44.23 -33.67
N TYR A 124 14.85 44.05 -34.97
CA TYR A 124 15.72 44.92 -35.75
C TYR A 124 15.01 45.37 -37.02
N SER A 125 15.12 46.65 -37.37
CA SER A 125 14.55 47.20 -38.61
C SER A 125 15.41 46.90 -39.85
N ASP A 126 16.69 46.57 -39.66
CA ASP A 126 17.63 46.23 -40.73
C ASP A 126 18.02 44.74 -40.63
N PRO A 127 17.70 43.93 -41.66
CA PRO A 127 18.08 42.53 -41.73
C PRO A 127 19.59 42.26 -41.61
N ALA A 128 20.43 43.19 -42.10
CA ALA A 128 21.89 43.03 -42.05
C ALA A 128 22.42 43.09 -40.61
N ILE A 129 21.86 43.98 -39.79
CA ILE A 129 22.22 44.12 -38.37
C ILE A 129 21.76 42.90 -37.57
N ALA A 130 20.55 42.40 -37.84
CA ALA A 130 20.04 41.19 -37.21
C ALA A 130 20.94 39.97 -37.47
N TYR A 131 21.42 39.83 -38.70
CA TYR A 131 22.32 38.75 -39.09
C TYR A 131 23.68 38.86 -38.39
N ALA A 132 24.24 40.07 -38.34
CA ALA A 132 25.53 40.32 -37.68
C ALA A 132 25.47 39.99 -36.18
N GLU A 133 24.42 40.41 -35.46
CA GLU A 133 24.28 40.12 -34.03
C GLU A 133 23.99 38.63 -33.79
N THR A 134 23.24 37.98 -34.67
CA THR A 134 23.01 36.53 -34.62
C THR A 134 24.32 35.76 -34.78
N MET A 135 25.16 36.15 -35.74
CA MET A 135 26.46 35.52 -35.98
C MET A 135 27.38 35.67 -34.77
N LYS A 136 27.39 36.86 -34.15
CA LYS A 136 28.13 37.12 -32.91
C LYS A 136 27.66 36.24 -31.76
N LEU A 137 26.34 36.07 -31.60
CA LEU A 137 25.78 35.19 -30.57
C LEU A 137 26.15 33.73 -30.81
N LEU A 138 26.01 33.25 -32.06
CA LEU A 138 26.40 31.88 -32.45
C LEU A 138 27.89 31.63 -32.18
N MET A 139 28.74 32.62 -32.45
CA MET A 139 30.17 32.52 -32.22
C MET A 139 30.51 32.49 -30.72
N ASP A 140 29.81 33.27 -29.88
CA ASP A 140 29.98 33.20 -28.42
C ASP A 140 29.51 31.84 -27.86
N VAL A 141 28.36 31.35 -28.32
CA VAL A 141 27.85 30.02 -27.94
C VAL A 141 28.83 28.92 -28.36
N SER A 142 29.35 28.97 -29.59
CA SER A 142 30.35 28.03 -30.09
C SER A 142 31.62 28.06 -29.24
N SER A 143 32.11 29.25 -28.89
CA SER A 143 33.29 29.42 -28.04
C SER A 143 33.08 28.81 -26.65
N ARG A 144 31.91 29.04 -26.04
CA ARG A 144 31.56 28.46 -24.73
C ARG A 144 31.44 26.95 -24.78
N LEU A 145 30.82 26.39 -25.82
CA LEU A 145 30.73 24.95 -26.01
C LEU A 145 32.12 24.33 -26.17
N ASN A 146 32.99 24.92 -27.01
CA ASN A 146 34.34 24.42 -27.22
C ASN A 146 35.21 24.49 -25.94
N LYS A 147 35.02 25.52 -25.12
CA LYS A 147 35.64 25.61 -23.79
C LYS A 147 35.08 24.55 -22.83
N GLY A 148 33.77 24.34 -22.82
CA GLY A 148 33.10 23.33 -21.99
C GLY A 148 33.52 21.89 -22.34
N THR A 149 33.63 21.57 -23.63
CA THR A 149 34.09 20.25 -24.08
C THR A 149 35.58 20.04 -23.85
N SER A 150 36.39 21.11 -23.86
CA SER A 150 37.83 21.03 -23.54
C SER A 150 38.09 20.58 -22.10
N ALA A 151 37.21 20.92 -21.15
CA ALA A 151 37.29 20.46 -19.76
C ALA A 151 37.04 18.94 -19.60
N LEU A 152 36.46 18.29 -20.61
CA LEU A 152 36.20 16.84 -20.62
C LEU A 152 37.35 16.02 -21.24
N ARG A 153 38.39 16.67 -21.79
CA ARG A 153 39.58 15.98 -22.33
C ARG A 153 40.26 15.00 -21.35
N PRO A 154 40.37 15.31 -20.03
CA PRO A 154 40.92 14.36 -19.08
C PRO A 154 40.05 13.11 -18.94
N VAL A 155 38.72 13.26 -19.02
CA VAL A 155 37.76 12.15 -18.92
C VAL A 155 37.82 11.26 -20.16
N SER A 156 37.92 11.85 -21.36
CA SER A 156 38.10 11.06 -22.59
C SER A 156 39.42 10.29 -22.58
N LYS A 157 40.51 10.90 -22.11
CA LYS A 157 41.80 10.24 -21.96
C LYS A 157 41.77 9.13 -20.90
N LEU A 158 41.02 9.33 -19.81
CA LEU A 158 40.82 8.31 -18.78
C LEU A 158 40.05 7.11 -19.33
N SER A 159 39.03 7.33 -20.16
CA SER A 159 38.31 6.24 -20.84
C SER A 159 39.24 5.43 -21.73
N GLU A 160 40.03 6.10 -22.58
CA GLU A 160 41.01 5.44 -23.46
C GLU A 160 42.04 4.62 -22.67
N MET A 161 42.59 5.18 -21.57
CA MET A 161 43.49 4.45 -20.68
C MET A 161 42.81 3.27 -19.98
N THR A 162 41.52 3.38 -19.66
CA THR A 162 40.74 2.30 -19.04
C THR A 162 40.55 1.16 -20.03
N ASP A 163 40.22 1.45 -21.29
CA ASP A 163 40.04 0.45 -22.34
C ASP A 163 41.35 -0.31 -22.63
N MET A 164 42.47 0.42 -22.78
CA MET A 164 43.80 -0.19 -22.90
C MET A 164 44.16 -1.07 -21.69
N SER A 165 43.77 -0.65 -20.49
CA SER A 165 44.02 -1.43 -19.27
C SER A 165 43.19 -2.71 -19.25
N ARG A 166 41.91 -2.67 -19.69
CA ARG A 166 41.07 -3.88 -19.78
C ARG A 166 41.63 -4.87 -20.80
N GLU A 167 42.09 -4.38 -21.95
CA GLU A 167 42.71 -5.22 -22.99
C GLU A 167 43.94 -5.97 -22.44
N LYS A 168 44.89 -5.25 -21.83
CA LYS A 168 46.09 -5.85 -21.22
C LYS A 168 45.75 -6.84 -20.09
N LEU A 169 44.74 -6.54 -19.27
CA LEU A 169 44.28 -7.44 -18.21
C LEU A 169 43.68 -8.73 -18.78
N ASN A 170 42.96 -8.66 -19.89
CA ASN A 170 42.39 -9.82 -20.55
C ASN A 170 43.49 -10.70 -21.19
N GLU A 171 44.46 -10.09 -21.88
CA GLU A 171 45.63 -10.81 -22.40
C GLU A 171 46.41 -11.52 -21.30
N THR A 172 46.65 -10.82 -20.18
CA THR A 172 47.36 -11.37 -19.02
C THR A 172 46.59 -12.53 -18.40
N SER A 173 45.27 -12.37 -18.20
CA SER A 173 44.42 -13.42 -17.64
C SER A 173 44.39 -14.66 -18.53
N SER A 174 44.35 -14.47 -19.86
CA SER A 174 44.42 -15.59 -20.83
C SER A 174 45.77 -16.32 -20.76
N THR A 175 46.86 -15.58 -20.55
CA THR A 175 48.21 -16.13 -20.43
C THR A 175 48.36 -16.93 -19.13
N ILE A 176 47.85 -16.38 -18.02
CA ILE A 176 47.83 -17.06 -16.71
C ILE A 176 46.99 -18.33 -16.80
N ASN A 177 45.78 -18.26 -17.35
CA ASN A 177 44.92 -19.44 -17.49
C ASN A 177 45.61 -20.54 -18.31
N LYS A 178 46.19 -20.20 -19.47
CA LYS A 178 47.00 -21.13 -20.27
C LYS A 178 48.16 -21.74 -19.48
N SER A 179 48.86 -20.95 -18.67
CA SER A 179 49.96 -21.45 -17.84
C SER A 179 49.48 -22.40 -16.74
N LEU A 180 48.35 -22.11 -16.10
CA LEU A 180 47.75 -22.96 -15.08
C LEU A 180 47.23 -24.28 -15.67
N LEU A 181 46.62 -24.25 -16.87
CA LEU A 181 46.21 -25.46 -17.59
C LEU A 181 47.42 -26.37 -17.86
N LYS A 182 48.55 -25.80 -18.31
CA LYS A 182 49.79 -26.58 -18.50
C LYS A 182 50.27 -27.22 -17.20
N LEU A 183 50.23 -26.50 -16.07
CA LEU A 183 50.64 -27.05 -14.77
C LEU A 183 49.72 -28.17 -14.29
N ASN A 184 48.41 -28.06 -14.50
CA ASN A 184 47.46 -29.13 -14.15
C ASN A 184 47.71 -30.39 -14.98
N VAL A 185 47.94 -30.25 -16.28
CA VAL A 185 48.30 -31.38 -17.15
C VAL A 185 49.62 -32.02 -16.68
N LEU A 186 50.63 -31.23 -16.32
CA LEU A 186 51.89 -31.77 -15.78
C LEU A 186 51.70 -32.50 -14.45
N LYS A 187 50.78 -32.03 -13.60
CA LYS A 187 50.44 -32.68 -12.33
C LYS A 187 49.70 -34.00 -12.55
N GLU A 188 48.78 -34.05 -13.50
CA GLU A 188 48.03 -35.26 -13.87
C GLU A 188 48.97 -36.33 -14.46
N VAL A 189 49.86 -35.94 -15.37
CA VAL A 189 50.89 -36.84 -15.94
C VAL A 189 51.86 -37.36 -14.86
N ASN A 190 52.20 -36.55 -13.86
CA ASN A 190 53.07 -36.99 -12.77
C ASN A 190 52.36 -37.89 -11.74
N SER A 191 51.05 -37.71 -11.54
CA SER A 191 50.22 -38.59 -10.71
C SER A 191 50.05 -39.98 -11.35
N ASP A 192 49.85 -40.06 -12.67
CA ASP A 192 49.74 -41.34 -13.38
C ASP A 192 51.09 -42.10 -13.43
N LYS A 193 52.21 -41.38 -13.49
CA LYS A 193 53.54 -42.01 -13.47
C LYS A 193 53.85 -42.71 -12.13
N ASN A 194 53.39 -42.15 -11.01
CA ASN A 194 53.62 -42.73 -9.68
C ASN A 194 52.78 -44.00 -9.42
N ILE A 195 51.69 -44.20 -10.16
CA ILE A 195 50.88 -45.42 -10.09
C ILE A 195 51.54 -46.56 -10.88
N ASN A 196 52.16 -46.25 -12.03
CA ASN A 196 52.81 -47.26 -12.87
C ASN A 196 54.14 -47.77 -12.32
N ASP A 197 54.87 -47.00 -11.51
CA ASP A 197 56.10 -47.48 -10.86
C ASP A 197 55.83 -48.44 -9.68
N THR A 198 54.57 -48.57 -9.21
CA THR A 198 54.22 -49.47 -8.09
C THR A 198 53.76 -50.85 -8.58
N ILE A 199 53.45 -51.03 -9.88
CA ILE A 199 52.93 -52.29 -10.43
C ILE A 199 54.06 -53.21 -10.93
N ASP A 200 55.29 -52.72 -11.14
CA ASP A 200 56.43 -53.50 -11.66
C ASP A 200 57.44 -53.99 -10.59
N ILE A 201 57.07 -54.03 -9.30
CA ILE A 201 57.94 -54.58 -8.22
C ILE A 201 57.48 -55.92 -7.62
N ASN A 202 56.52 -56.61 -8.26
CA ASN A 202 56.21 -58.01 -7.95
C ASN A 202 56.27 -58.87 -9.23
N ASN A 203 57.49 -59.05 -9.76
CA ASN A 203 57.87 -60.27 -10.48
C ASN A 203 59.36 -60.55 -10.32
#